data_AF-X0U5T8-F1
#
_entry.id   AF-X0U5T8-F1
#
_cell.length_a   1.000
_cell.length_b   1.000
_cell.length_c   1.000
_cell.angle_alpha   90.00
_cell.angle_beta   90.00
_cell.angle_gamma   90.00
#
_symmetry.space_group_name_H-M   'P 1'
#
loop_
_entity.id
_entity.type
_entity.pdbx_description
1 polymer ?
#
loop_
_entity_poly.entity_id
_entity_poly.type
_entity_poly.pdbx_seq_one_letter_code
_entity_poly.pdbx_strand_id
1 'polypeptide(L)'
;VIQEGGGGDIVFYGAAEIARFANGGGLGINTTSPDGTLHVEGDTFLGDKEGNGDFVEVTAAGLVHFAGGGGLLFGEMSAEGNAVESAIAVAGTAVQVLIFDTNGLSSGNTTPDHTNDHILTGVDGIFEINVAATINSVAGAASKCELQCQKNNGASEILVHADTNYSGGGGEAHVMFLHGYADLVSTDTVEVWIVNETNTANYVVEDIVLTIKQIAG
;
A
#
# COMPACT_ATOMS: atom_id res chain seq x y z
N VAL A 1 -24.19 -21.03 40.66
CA VAL A 1 -22.78 -20.61 40.64
C VAL A 1 -21.95 -21.86 40.51
N ILE A 2 -21.08 -21.94 39.50
CA ILE A 2 -20.02 -22.96 39.48
C ILE A 2 -18.90 -22.36 40.35
N GLN A 3 -18.66 -22.96 41.52
CA GLN A 3 -17.63 -22.53 42.46
C GLN A 3 -16.83 -23.76 42.86
N GLU A 4 -15.61 -23.87 42.33
CA GLU A 4 -14.65 -24.88 42.79
C GLU A 4 -14.09 -24.41 44.14
N GLY A 5 -14.60 -24.97 45.24
CA GLY A 5 -14.19 -24.59 46.59
C GLY A 5 -12.82 -25.13 47.03
N GLY A 6 -12.09 -25.86 46.17
CA GLY A 6 -10.95 -26.70 46.58
C GLY A 6 -9.62 -26.48 45.85
N GLY A 7 -9.49 -25.47 44.99
CA GLY A 7 -8.26 -25.28 44.18
C GLY A 7 -8.05 -26.36 43.12
N GLY A 8 -9.14 -26.87 42.54
CA GLY A 8 -9.11 -27.73 41.36
C GLY A 8 -9.37 -26.94 40.08
N ASP A 9 -9.02 -27.54 38.94
CA ASP A 9 -9.39 -27.03 37.62
C ASP A 9 -10.90 -27.20 37.39
N ILE A 10 -11.52 -26.28 36.63
CA ILE A 10 -12.84 -26.51 36.04
C ILE A 10 -12.62 -27.13 34.67
N VAL A 11 -13.07 -28.36 34.43
CA VAL A 11 -12.80 -29.09 33.19
C VAL A 11 -14.08 -29.46 32.47
N PHE A 12 -14.13 -29.19 31.17
CA PHE A 12 -15.22 -29.58 30.27
C PHE A 12 -14.77 -30.75 29.40
N TYR A 13 -15.57 -31.82 29.37
CA TYR A 13 -15.31 -33.04 28.62
C TYR A 13 -16.33 -33.28 27.51
N GLY A 14 -15.83 -33.76 26.38
CA GLY A 14 -16.58 -34.57 25.41
C GLY A 14 -16.15 -36.03 25.53
N ALA A 15 -15.64 -36.61 24.44
CA ALA A 15 -14.95 -37.92 24.49
C ALA A 15 -13.53 -37.81 25.12
N ALA A 16 -12.94 -36.62 25.07
CA ALA A 16 -11.72 -36.21 25.75
C ALA A 16 -11.94 -34.82 26.37
N GLU A 17 -10.95 -34.29 27.09
CA GLU A 17 -10.99 -32.92 27.57
C GLU A 17 -11.03 -31.94 26.40
N ILE A 18 -11.96 -30.98 26.42
CA ILE A 18 -12.13 -29.99 25.35
C ILE A 18 -11.79 -28.56 25.80
N ALA A 19 -11.98 -28.25 27.09
CA ALA A 19 -11.60 -26.96 27.66
C ALA A 19 -11.38 -27.07 29.18
N ARG A 20 -10.54 -26.19 29.73
CA ARG A 20 -10.33 -26.04 31.17
C ARG A 20 -10.14 -24.60 31.61
N PHE A 21 -10.58 -24.29 32.83
CA PHE A 21 -10.04 -23.18 33.60
C PHE A 21 -9.04 -23.75 34.61
N ALA A 22 -7.75 -23.52 34.38
CA ALA A 22 -6.68 -24.03 35.23
C ALA A 22 -6.64 -23.31 36.58
N ASN A 23 -6.33 -24.05 37.64
CA ASN A 23 -6.05 -23.52 38.97
C ASN A 23 -4.72 -22.76 38.95
N GLY A 24 -4.79 -21.51 38.50
CA GLY A 24 -3.64 -20.67 38.12
C GLY A 24 -4.04 -19.52 37.20
N GLY A 25 -5.24 -19.58 36.60
CA GLY A 25 -5.87 -18.45 35.90
C GLY A 25 -5.93 -18.56 34.38
N GLY A 26 -5.38 -19.62 33.77
CA GLY A 26 -5.42 -19.84 32.32
C GLY A 26 -6.67 -20.59 31.84
N LEU A 27 -7.25 -20.13 30.72
CA LEU A 27 -8.26 -20.85 29.95
C LEU A 27 -7.57 -21.66 28.84
N GLY A 28 -7.64 -22.98 28.90
CA GLY A 28 -7.17 -23.88 27.85
C GLY A 28 -8.33 -24.38 26.99
N ILE A 29 -8.18 -24.39 25.67
CA ILE A 29 -9.07 -25.08 24.72
C ILE A 29 -8.22 -26.07 23.94
N ASN A 30 -8.63 -27.35 23.96
CA ASN A 30 -7.88 -28.48 23.38
C ASN A 30 -6.45 -28.68 23.95
N THR A 31 -6.18 -28.14 25.14
CA THR A 31 -4.91 -28.31 25.87
C THR A 31 -5.17 -28.47 27.36
N THR A 32 -4.38 -29.30 28.04
CA THR A 32 -4.48 -29.52 29.50
C THR A 32 -3.51 -28.67 30.31
N SER A 33 -2.56 -28.01 29.64
CA SER A 33 -1.49 -27.22 30.28
C SER A 33 -1.37 -25.85 29.61
N PRO A 34 -2.36 -24.95 29.82
CA PRO A 34 -2.29 -23.61 29.26
C PRO A 34 -1.05 -22.87 29.78
N ASP A 35 -0.30 -22.25 28.87
CA ASP A 35 0.94 -21.50 29.14
C ASP A 35 0.73 -19.97 29.13
N GLY A 36 -0.52 -19.54 28.91
CA GLY A 36 -0.97 -18.15 29.00
C GLY A 36 -2.39 -18.03 29.54
N THR A 37 -2.91 -16.79 29.60
CA THR A 37 -4.28 -16.51 30.08
C THR A 37 -5.35 -17.18 29.21
N LEU A 38 -5.12 -17.28 27.91
CA LEU A 38 -5.91 -18.05 26.96
C LEU A 38 -4.94 -18.82 26.06
N HIS A 39 -5.03 -20.15 26.05
CA HIS A 39 -4.27 -21.02 25.16
C HIS A 39 -5.25 -21.91 24.38
N VAL A 40 -5.29 -21.74 23.06
CA VAL A 40 -6.10 -22.56 22.16
C VAL A 40 -5.16 -23.36 21.27
N GLU A 41 -5.16 -24.68 21.40
CA GLU A 41 -4.46 -25.57 20.47
C GLU A 41 -5.38 -25.92 19.30
N GLY A 42 -5.32 -25.12 18.23
CA GLY A 42 -6.10 -25.32 17.00
C GLY A 42 -6.47 -24.00 16.31
N ASP A 43 -7.27 -24.12 15.25
CA ASP A 43 -7.76 -22.94 14.50
C ASP A 43 -8.64 -22.08 15.41
N THR A 44 -8.39 -20.77 15.41
CA THR A 44 -9.13 -19.80 16.23
C THR A 44 -9.77 -18.75 15.33
N PHE A 45 -11.08 -18.56 15.48
CA PHE A 45 -11.80 -17.45 14.86
C PHE A 45 -11.83 -16.27 15.84
N LEU A 46 -11.01 -15.25 15.60
CA LEU A 46 -11.02 -14.00 16.36
C LEU A 46 -11.74 -12.92 15.53
N GLY A 47 -13.03 -12.74 15.76
CA GLY A 47 -13.83 -11.75 15.03
C GLY A 47 -15.26 -11.65 15.54
N ASP A 48 -15.97 -10.63 15.06
CA ASP A 48 -17.41 -10.52 15.31
C ASP A 48 -18.12 -11.52 14.41
N LYS A 49 -18.70 -12.55 15.01
CA LYS A 49 -19.51 -13.55 14.30
C LYS A 49 -20.83 -12.95 13.79
N GLU A 50 -21.23 -11.77 14.28
CA GLU A 50 -22.48 -11.11 13.91
C GLU A 50 -22.29 -10.08 12.79
N GLY A 51 -21.96 -10.58 11.59
CA GLY A 51 -22.44 -9.97 10.34
C GLY A 51 -21.47 -9.11 9.53
N ASN A 52 -20.33 -8.67 10.07
CA ASN A 52 -19.38 -7.86 9.29
C ASN A 52 -18.28 -8.66 8.56
N GLY A 53 -18.04 -9.92 8.92
CA GLY A 53 -17.07 -10.78 8.23
C GLY A 53 -15.60 -10.41 8.48
N ASP A 54 -15.35 -9.48 9.41
CA ASP A 54 -14.01 -9.03 9.77
C ASP A 54 -13.42 -9.96 10.85
N PHE A 55 -12.30 -10.63 10.55
CA PHE A 55 -11.58 -11.47 11.51
C PHE A 55 -10.06 -11.45 11.28
N VAL A 56 -9.32 -11.71 12.34
CA VAL A 56 -7.87 -12.00 12.28
C VAL A 56 -7.67 -13.48 12.54
N GLU A 57 -7.18 -14.19 11.53
CA GLU A 57 -6.86 -15.62 11.64
C GLU A 57 -5.35 -15.80 11.66
N VAL A 58 -4.84 -16.49 12.68
CA VAL A 58 -3.48 -17.04 12.65
C VAL A 58 -3.60 -18.49 12.17
N THR A 59 -3.21 -18.73 10.93
CA THR A 59 -3.28 -20.07 10.34
C THR A 59 -2.29 -21.03 11.00
N ALA A 60 -2.47 -22.34 10.80
CA ALA A 60 -1.51 -23.37 11.22
C ALA A 60 -0.09 -23.18 10.65
N ALA A 61 0.07 -22.39 9.59
CA ALA A 61 1.35 -22.00 9.01
C ALA A 61 1.99 -20.77 9.68
N GLY A 62 1.34 -20.15 10.66
CA GLY A 62 1.79 -18.93 11.34
C GLY A 62 1.55 -17.64 10.56
N LEU A 63 0.82 -17.68 9.44
CA LEU A 63 0.42 -16.48 8.71
C LEU A 63 -0.74 -15.78 9.44
N VAL A 64 -0.63 -14.45 9.58
CA VAL A 64 -1.74 -13.59 9.98
C VAL A 64 -2.54 -13.21 8.74
N HIS A 65 -3.78 -13.68 8.68
CA HIS A 65 -4.76 -13.35 7.65
C HIS A 65 -5.74 -12.33 8.20
N PHE A 66 -5.86 -11.18 7.52
CA PHE A 66 -6.88 -10.18 7.78
C PHE A 66 -8.03 -10.42 6.81
N ALA A 67 -9.13 -10.98 7.30
CA ALA A 67 -10.35 -11.14 6.54
C ALA A 67 -11.34 -10.04 6.91
N GLY A 68 -12.10 -9.59 5.93
CA GLY A 68 -12.94 -8.39 5.99
C GLY A 68 -12.90 -7.63 4.68
N GLY A 69 -13.97 -6.92 4.30
CA GLY A 69 -14.12 -6.31 2.97
C GLY A 69 -13.05 -5.26 2.61
N GLY A 70 -12.25 -4.82 3.58
CA GLY A 70 -11.21 -3.80 3.39
C GLY A 70 -9.86 -4.30 2.87
N GLY A 71 -9.49 -5.58 3.09
CA GLY A 71 -8.17 -6.10 2.73
C GLY A 71 -6.99 -5.24 3.22
N LEU A 72 -5.82 -5.40 2.59
CA LEU A 72 -4.75 -4.39 2.71
C LEU A 72 -5.18 -3.16 1.92
N LEU A 73 -4.91 -1.96 2.46
CA LEU A 73 -5.24 -0.75 1.73
C LEU A 73 -4.34 -0.60 0.50
N PHE A 74 -4.92 -0.44 -0.68
CA PHE A 74 -4.20 -0.25 -1.92
C PHE A 74 -5.00 0.59 -2.92
N GLY A 75 -4.31 1.38 -3.74
CA GLY A 75 -4.90 2.12 -4.85
C GLY A 75 -3.99 2.10 -6.07
N GLU A 76 -4.59 2.14 -7.27
CA GLU A 76 -3.90 2.07 -8.56
C GLU A 76 -4.45 3.09 -9.55
N MET A 77 -3.56 3.67 -10.35
CA MET A 77 -3.90 4.41 -11.57
C MET A 77 -2.97 4.01 -12.71
N SER A 78 -3.47 4.09 -13.94
CA SER A 78 -2.67 3.84 -15.13
C SER A 78 -3.06 4.73 -16.32
N ALA A 79 -2.17 4.76 -17.29
CA ALA A 79 -2.44 5.20 -18.65
C ALA A 79 -1.58 4.39 -19.64
N GLU A 80 -2.09 4.25 -20.87
CA GLU A 80 -1.42 3.54 -21.96
C GLU A 80 -1.48 4.38 -23.25
N GLY A 81 -0.38 4.44 -23.99
CA GLY A 81 -0.31 5.03 -25.33
C GLY A 81 -0.53 6.55 -25.36
N ASN A 82 -0.19 7.27 -24.30
CA ASN A 82 -0.23 8.74 -24.31
C ASN A 82 0.82 9.32 -25.28
N ALA A 83 0.40 10.29 -26.08
CA ALA A 83 1.28 11.03 -27.00
C ALA A 83 1.44 12.51 -26.63
N VAL A 84 0.84 12.95 -25.53
CA VAL A 84 0.87 14.34 -25.08
C VAL A 84 2.14 14.62 -24.29
N GLU A 85 2.85 15.68 -24.67
CA GLU A 85 4.05 16.12 -23.97
C GLU A 85 3.74 16.72 -22.60
N SER A 86 4.52 16.34 -21.59
CA SER A 86 4.63 17.08 -20.33
C SER A 86 5.49 18.33 -20.57
N ALA A 87 4.87 19.50 -20.56
CA ALA A 87 5.51 20.76 -20.90
C ALA A 87 6.42 21.27 -19.77
N ILE A 88 7.73 21.27 -19.99
CA ILE A 88 8.75 21.71 -19.02
C ILE A 88 9.22 23.12 -19.39
N ALA A 89 8.64 24.13 -18.73
CA ALA A 89 8.95 25.53 -19.01
C ALA A 89 10.28 26.00 -18.39
N VAL A 90 10.72 25.35 -17.30
CA VAL A 90 11.90 25.75 -16.52
C VAL A 90 12.69 24.51 -16.11
N ALA A 91 13.99 24.51 -16.41
CA ALA A 91 14.91 23.43 -16.01
C ALA A 91 14.96 23.29 -14.48
N GLY A 92 14.99 22.06 -13.99
CA GLY A 92 15.00 21.74 -12.56
C GLY A 92 13.66 22.00 -11.85
N THR A 93 12.59 22.37 -12.57
CA THR A 93 11.25 22.51 -12.01
C THR A 93 10.43 21.28 -12.33
N ALA A 94 9.88 20.66 -11.30
CA ALA A 94 8.99 19.52 -11.45
C ALA A 94 7.66 19.93 -12.11
N VAL A 95 7.17 19.06 -12.99
CA VAL A 95 5.85 19.18 -13.63
C VAL A 95 5.06 17.91 -13.34
N GLN A 96 3.80 18.05 -12.93
CA GLN A 96 2.95 16.90 -12.66
C GLN A 96 2.67 16.16 -13.98
N VAL A 97 2.69 14.83 -13.91
CA VAL A 97 2.27 13.96 -15.01
C VAL A 97 0.74 13.89 -15.00
N LEU A 98 0.10 14.51 -15.99
CA LEU A 98 -1.36 14.69 -16.06
C LEU A 98 -2.01 13.83 -17.16
N ILE A 99 -1.62 12.56 -17.21
CA ILE A 99 -1.95 11.68 -18.34
C ILE A 99 -2.69 10.42 -17.93
N PHE A 100 -2.96 10.20 -16.64
CA PHE A 100 -3.70 9.03 -16.21
C PHE A 100 -5.10 9.06 -16.83
N ASP A 101 -5.58 7.92 -17.32
CA ASP A 101 -6.89 7.79 -17.95
C ASP A 101 -7.76 6.71 -17.31
N THR A 102 -7.18 5.93 -16.40
CA THR A 102 -7.79 4.78 -15.77
C THR A 102 -7.62 4.84 -14.26
N ASN A 103 -8.76 4.90 -13.55
CA ASN A 103 -8.80 4.56 -12.13
C ASN A 103 -8.77 3.03 -12.01
N GLY A 104 -7.67 2.49 -11.51
CA GLY A 104 -7.48 1.06 -11.31
C GLY A 104 -8.23 0.53 -10.10
N LEU A 105 -7.79 -0.63 -9.63
CA LEU A 105 -8.35 -1.25 -8.43
C LEU A 105 -8.05 -0.40 -7.18
N SER A 106 -8.99 -0.37 -6.23
CA SER A 106 -8.79 0.25 -4.93
C SER A 106 -9.52 -0.49 -3.81
N SER A 107 -8.93 -0.43 -2.61
CA SER A 107 -9.60 -0.76 -1.34
C SER A 107 -10.26 0.50 -0.76
N GLY A 108 -11.36 0.34 -0.02
CA GLY A 108 -12.32 1.41 0.30
C GLY A 108 -11.85 2.70 1.00
N ASN A 109 -10.56 2.85 1.35
CA ASN A 109 -10.03 4.11 1.90
C ASN A 109 -9.11 4.86 0.92
N THR A 110 -8.45 4.19 -0.02
CA THR A 110 -7.67 4.89 -1.05
C THR A 110 -8.58 5.28 -2.21
N THR A 111 -8.44 6.49 -2.75
CA THR A 111 -9.27 6.97 -3.87
C THR A 111 -8.40 7.39 -5.05
N PRO A 112 -8.20 6.51 -6.05
CA PRO A 112 -7.62 6.90 -7.34
C PRO A 112 -8.53 7.89 -8.08
N ASP A 113 -7.96 8.98 -8.57
CA ASP A 113 -8.67 10.02 -9.30
C ASP A 113 -7.83 10.56 -10.47
N HIS A 114 -8.01 9.95 -11.64
CA HIS A 114 -7.40 10.38 -12.89
C HIS A 114 -7.87 11.76 -13.38
N THR A 115 -8.97 12.32 -12.85
CA THR A 115 -9.36 13.70 -13.23
C THR A 115 -8.41 14.73 -12.62
N ASN A 116 -7.78 14.39 -11.49
CA ASN A 116 -6.79 15.21 -10.80
C ASN A 116 -5.38 14.57 -10.81
N ASP A 117 -5.24 13.42 -11.46
CA ASP A 117 -4.00 12.64 -11.57
C ASP A 117 -3.33 12.37 -10.21
N HIS A 118 -4.14 11.93 -9.23
CA HIS A 118 -3.65 11.57 -7.89
C HIS A 118 -4.33 10.35 -7.26
N ILE A 119 -3.71 9.80 -6.21
CA ILE A 119 -4.36 8.85 -5.30
C ILE A 119 -4.45 9.47 -3.90
N LEU A 120 -5.67 9.68 -3.39
CA LEU A 120 -5.90 10.03 -1.98
C LEU A 120 -5.71 8.78 -1.10
N THR A 121 -4.98 8.89 0.01
CA THR A 121 -4.71 7.76 0.92
C THR A 121 -5.91 7.35 1.78
N GLY A 122 -6.66 8.32 2.31
CA GLY A 122 -7.83 8.17 3.16
C GLY A 122 -7.58 7.63 4.57
N VAL A 123 -6.35 7.21 4.90
CA VAL A 123 -5.91 6.87 6.27
C VAL A 123 -4.49 7.36 6.52
N ASP A 124 -4.13 7.46 7.79
CA ASP A 124 -2.76 7.69 8.23
C ASP A 124 -1.97 6.37 8.20
N GLY A 125 -0.67 6.42 7.83
CA GLY A 125 0.23 5.28 7.91
C GLY A 125 1.41 5.31 6.95
N ILE A 126 2.17 4.22 6.92
CA ILE A 126 3.29 4.02 5.99
C ILE A 126 2.78 3.28 4.76
N PHE A 127 3.01 3.88 3.59
CA PHE A 127 2.65 3.31 2.29
C PHE A 127 3.88 2.91 1.50
N GLU A 128 3.84 1.72 0.91
CA GLU A 128 4.67 1.33 -0.24
C GLU A 128 4.12 2.01 -1.50
N ILE A 129 4.99 2.66 -2.26
CA ILE A 129 4.67 3.36 -3.51
C ILE A 129 5.49 2.75 -4.64
N ASN A 130 4.82 2.39 -5.73
CA ASN A 130 5.49 1.92 -6.95
C ASN A 130 5.04 2.76 -8.15
N VAL A 131 6.00 3.14 -9.00
CA VAL A 131 5.74 3.71 -10.32
C VAL A 131 6.52 2.94 -11.36
N ALA A 132 5.89 2.63 -12.49
CA ALA A 132 6.56 2.16 -13.69
C ALA A 132 6.12 3.06 -14.85
N ALA A 133 7.05 3.68 -15.55
CA ALA A 133 6.73 4.60 -16.63
C ALA A 133 7.67 4.42 -17.84
N THR A 134 7.09 4.45 -19.05
CA THR A 134 7.82 4.61 -20.30
C THR A 134 7.90 6.10 -20.62
N ILE A 135 9.12 6.64 -20.72
CA ILE A 135 9.37 8.06 -20.96
C ILE A 135 10.16 8.22 -22.25
N ASN A 136 9.61 9.03 -23.17
CA ASN A 136 10.19 9.35 -24.45
C ASN A 136 10.75 10.78 -24.46
N SER A 137 11.94 10.97 -25.01
CA SER A 137 12.42 12.31 -25.37
C SER A 137 11.81 12.76 -26.70
N VAL A 138 11.31 13.99 -26.75
CA VAL A 138 10.60 14.51 -27.94
C VAL A 138 11.51 15.24 -28.92
N ALA A 139 12.50 15.98 -28.43
CA ALA A 139 13.55 16.65 -29.21
C ALA A 139 14.58 17.29 -28.25
N GLY A 140 15.56 18.00 -28.79
CA GLY A 140 16.40 18.94 -28.03
C GLY A 140 17.79 18.44 -27.70
N ALA A 141 18.46 19.11 -26.76
CA ALA A 141 19.79 18.72 -26.30
C ALA A 141 19.72 17.51 -25.36
N ALA A 142 20.86 16.86 -25.14
CA ALA A 142 21.03 15.87 -24.08
C ALA A 142 20.47 16.41 -22.76
N SER A 143 19.80 15.55 -22.00
CA SER A 143 19.08 15.95 -20.80
C SER A 143 19.13 14.90 -19.69
N LYS A 144 18.99 15.35 -18.45
CA LYS A 144 18.79 14.48 -17.28
C LYS A 144 17.32 14.54 -16.88
N CYS A 145 16.62 13.44 -17.12
CA CYS A 145 15.22 13.25 -16.76
C CYS A 145 15.16 12.63 -15.37
N GLU A 146 14.33 13.19 -14.49
CA GLU A 146 14.02 12.64 -13.18
C GLU A 146 12.53 12.36 -13.11
N LEU A 147 12.18 11.16 -12.67
CA LEU A 147 10.81 10.78 -12.30
C LEU A 147 10.76 10.70 -10.78
N GLN A 148 9.76 11.30 -10.16
CA GLN A 148 9.62 11.34 -8.72
C GLN A 148 8.16 11.28 -8.29
N CYS A 149 7.93 10.86 -7.04
CA CYS A 149 6.62 10.98 -6.41
C CYS A 149 6.60 12.23 -5.52
N GLN A 150 5.49 12.97 -5.54
CA GLN A 150 5.26 14.06 -4.59
C GLN A 150 3.88 13.89 -3.96
N LYS A 151 3.61 14.68 -2.93
CA LYS A 151 2.31 14.73 -2.29
C LYS A 151 1.67 16.10 -2.30
N ASN A 152 0.34 16.10 -2.23
CA ASN A 152 -0.48 17.28 -2.06
C ASN A 152 -0.24 18.31 -3.16
N ASN A 153 -0.35 17.87 -4.42
CA ASN A 153 -0.12 18.70 -5.59
C ASN A 153 1.28 19.36 -5.56
N GLY A 154 2.29 18.54 -5.24
CA GLY A 154 3.70 18.94 -5.22
C GLY A 154 4.10 19.87 -4.08
N ALA A 155 3.32 19.92 -3.00
CA ALA A 155 3.70 20.68 -1.80
C ALA A 155 4.92 20.09 -1.10
N SER A 156 5.17 18.78 -1.24
CA SER A 156 6.35 18.11 -0.70
C SER A 156 6.74 16.90 -1.53
N GLU A 157 8.04 16.73 -1.75
CA GLU A 157 8.59 15.52 -2.35
C GLU A 157 8.43 14.33 -1.40
N ILE A 158 7.98 13.21 -1.95
CA ILE A 158 8.11 11.90 -1.31
C ILE A 158 9.48 11.39 -1.77
N LEU A 159 10.40 11.05 -0.85
CA LEU A 159 11.82 10.70 -1.13
C LEU A 159 12.00 9.40 -1.96
N VAL A 160 11.39 9.36 -3.14
CA VAL A 160 11.26 8.25 -4.08
C VAL A 160 11.36 8.88 -5.47
N HIS A 161 12.60 8.94 -5.97
CA HIS A 161 12.92 9.43 -7.30
C HIS A 161 13.94 8.52 -7.98
N ALA A 162 14.01 8.62 -9.30
CA ALA A 162 15.05 8.01 -10.12
C ALA A 162 15.37 8.95 -11.28
N ASP A 163 16.61 8.92 -11.73
CA ASP A 163 17.08 9.74 -12.83
C ASP A 163 17.70 8.90 -13.96
N THR A 164 17.62 9.42 -15.18
CA THR A 164 18.30 8.86 -16.35
C THR A 164 18.75 9.97 -17.29
N ASN A 165 19.87 9.72 -17.98
CA ASN A 165 20.35 10.62 -19.03
C ASN A 165 19.80 10.22 -20.40
N TYR A 166 19.33 11.20 -21.16
CA TYR A 166 18.98 11.11 -22.57
C TYR A 166 20.06 11.78 -23.41
N SER A 167 20.38 11.23 -24.58
CA SER A 167 21.40 11.79 -25.48
C SER A 167 20.90 13.01 -26.27
N GLY A 168 19.57 13.23 -26.30
CA GLY A 168 18.92 14.33 -27.02
C GLY A 168 18.48 13.92 -28.43
N GLY A 169 18.06 14.88 -29.24
CA GLY A 169 17.62 14.65 -30.63
C GLY A 169 16.22 14.05 -30.79
N GLY A 170 15.60 13.57 -29.71
CA GLY A 170 14.30 12.90 -29.71
C GLY A 170 14.38 11.43 -30.13
N GLY A 171 13.33 10.66 -29.83
CA GLY A 171 13.20 9.27 -30.27
C GLY A 171 13.89 8.23 -29.38
N GLU A 172 14.41 8.64 -28.22
CA GLU A 172 14.85 7.72 -27.17
C GLU A 172 13.71 7.44 -26.19
N ALA A 173 13.54 6.16 -25.84
CA ALA A 173 12.51 5.67 -24.92
C ALA A 173 13.17 4.89 -23.78
N HIS A 174 12.97 5.31 -22.54
CA HIS A 174 13.47 4.60 -21.35
C HIS A 174 12.30 4.16 -20.47
N VAL A 175 12.47 3.03 -19.79
CA VAL A 175 11.53 2.60 -18.74
C VAL A 175 12.15 2.91 -17.39
N MET A 176 11.43 3.66 -16.56
CA MET A 176 11.85 4.02 -15.21
C MET A 176 10.94 3.36 -14.19
N PHE A 177 11.55 2.77 -13.16
CA PHE A 177 10.85 2.16 -12.04
C PHE A 177 11.20 2.89 -10.75
N LEU A 178 10.18 3.29 -10.00
CA LEU A 178 10.30 3.86 -8.67
C LEU A 178 9.71 2.89 -7.65
N HIS A 179 10.41 2.72 -6.53
CA HIS A 179 9.92 2.00 -5.36
C HIS A 179 10.37 2.72 -4.11
N GLY A 180 9.48 2.86 -3.13
CA GLY A 180 9.86 3.32 -1.81
C GLY A 180 8.71 3.39 -0.84
N TYR A 181 8.98 3.96 0.32
CA TYR A 181 8.02 4.04 1.43
C TYR A 181 7.83 5.48 1.87
N ALA A 182 6.61 5.84 2.23
CA ALA A 182 6.27 7.18 2.70
C ALA A 182 5.32 7.12 3.90
N ASP A 183 5.56 7.98 4.90
CA ASP A 183 4.59 8.26 5.96
C ASP A 183 3.61 9.31 5.44
N LEU A 184 2.34 8.92 5.32
CA LEU A 184 1.27 9.70 4.73
C LEU A 184 0.11 9.83 5.73
N VAL A 185 -0.54 10.97 5.73
CA VAL A 185 -1.78 11.18 6.50
C VAL A 185 -3.01 10.97 5.60
N SER A 186 -4.18 10.79 6.19
CA SER A 186 -5.46 10.51 5.54
C SER A 186 -5.92 11.53 4.49
N THR A 187 -5.38 12.73 4.53
CA THR A 187 -5.65 13.79 3.56
C THR A 187 -4.58 13.92 2.48
N ASP A 188 -3.49 13.16 2.57
CA ASP A 188 -2.41 13.24 1.59
C ASP A 188 -2.87 12.64 0.25
N THR A 189 -2.56 13.34 -0.83
CA THR A 189 -2.64 12.81 -2.20
C THR A 189 -1.24 12.45 -2.69
N VAL A 190 -1.11 11.40 -3.50
CA VAL A 190 0.15 10.96 -4.11
C VAL A 190 0.07 11.16 -5.61
N GLU A 191 1.07 11.84 -6.18
CA GLU A 191 1.16 12.15 -7.60
C GLU A 191 2.53 11.81 -8.18
N VAL A 192 2.60 11.64 -9.50
CA VAL A 192 3.86 11.46 -10.22
C VAL A 192 4.27 12.76 -10.89
N TRP A 193 5.56 13.10 -10.77
CA TRP A 193 6.15 14.32 -11.30
C TRP A 193 7.38 13.99 -12.13
N ILE A 194 7.61 14.79 -13.16
CA ILE A 194 8.76 14.69 -14.05
C ILE A 194 9.56 15.99 -14.02
N VAL A 195 10.90 15.87 -14.04
CA VAL A 195 11.83 16.99 -14.06
C VAL A 195 12.79 16.80 -15.22
N ASN A 196 13.09 17.88 -15.93
CA ASN A 196 14.32 17.97 -16.73
C ASN A 196 15.29 18.83 -15.95
N GLU A 197 16.29 18.23 -15.32
CA GLU A 197 17.22 18.97 -14.45
C GLU A 197 18.15 19.92 -15.23
N THR A 198 18.30 19.69 -16.53
CA THR A 198 19.38 20.28 -17.32
C THR A 198 18.93 21.34 -18.32
N ASN A 199 17.72 21.22 -18.85
CA ASN A 199 17.17 22.12 -19.85
C ASN A 199 15.63 22.10 -19.84
N THR A 200 15.00 22.69 -20.86
CA THR A 200 13.55 22.82 -20.98
C THR A 200 12.96 21.95 -22.09
N ALA A 201 13.67 20.89 -22.51
CA ALA A 201 13.10 19.92 -23.42
C ALA A 201 12.00 19.14 -22.70
N ASN A 202 10.87 18.97 -23.37
CA ASN A 202 9.75 18.20 -22.86
C ASN A 202 10.04 16.70 -22.91
N TYR A 203 9.18 15.94 -22.26
CA TYR A 203 9.13 14.49 -22.37
C TYR A 203 7.69 14.05 -22.62
N VAL A 204 7.52 12.87 -23.21
CA VAL A 204 6.23 12.18 -23.28
C VAL A 204 6.31 11.00 -22.33
N VAL A 205 5.51 11.01 -21.27
CA VAL A 205 5.22 9.80 -20.50
C VAL A 205 4.16 9.05 -21.31
N GLU A 206 4.51 7.93 -21.92
CA GLU A 206 3.63 7.22 -22.85
C GLU A 206 2.74 6.22 -22.11
N ASP A 207 3.36 5.36 -21.31
CA ASP A 207 2.69 4.39 -20.47
C ASP A 207 3.11 4.63 -19.03
N ILE A 208 2.16 4.56 -18.09
CA ILE A 208 2.46 4.71 -16.67
C ILE A 208 1.50 3.89 -15.81
N VAL A 209 2.03 3.32 -14.73
CA VAL A 209 1.25 2.76 -13.62
C VAL A 209 1.78 3.33 -12.31
N LEU A 210 0.88 3.87 -11.48
CA LEU A 210 1.14 4.26 -10.09
C LEU A 210 0.33 3.32 -9.19
N THR A 211 0.98 2.73 -8.20
CA THR A 211 0.29 1.99 -7.12
C THR A 211 0.77 2.47 -5.76
N ILE A 212 -0.15 2.50 -4.79
CA ILE A 212 0.18 2.68 -3.38
C ILE A 212 -0.42 1.53 -2.56
N LYS A 213 0.23 1.13 -1.48
CA LYS A 213 -0.24 0.09 -0.57
C LYS A 213 0.17 0.39 0.86
N GLN A 214 -0.77 0.40 1.80
CA GLN A 214 -0.44 0.57 3.21
C GLN A 214 0.26 -0.68 3.74
N ILE A 215 1.42 -0.50 4.36
CA ILE A 215 2.23 -1.56 4.96
C ILE A 215 2.35 -1.45 6.48
N ALA A 216 2.00 -0.29 7.04
CA ALA A 216 1.85 -0.06 8.48
C ALA A 216 0.91 1.12 8.73
N GLY A 217 0.25 1.15 9.88
CA GLY A 217 -0.70 2.21 10.30
C GLY A 217 -1.27 1.91 11.67
#